data_AF-A0A2G2JC59-F1
#
_entry.id   AF-A0A2G2JC59-F1
#
_cell.length_a   1.000
_cell.length_b   1.000
_cell.length_c   1.000
_cell.angle_alpha   90.00
_cell.angle_beta   90.00
_cell.angle_gamma   90.00
#
_symmetry.space_group_name_H-M   'P 1'
#
loop_
_entity.id
_entity.type
_entity.pdbx_description
1 polymer ?
#
loop_
_entity_poly.entity_id
_entity_poly.type
_entity_poly.pdbx_seq_one_letter_code
_entity_poly.pdbx_strand_id
1 'polypeptide(L)' 'MDLIETEQLNDEAAKRYILNSLKREYATDAGTELNSILPKMSPLNPQYLTKKQSVFQKISSFIEKFKGVGGKL' A
#
# COMPACT_ATOMS: atom_id res chain seq x y z
N MET A 1 -0.64 -8.32 9.30
CA MET A 1 0.31 -8.74 8.25
C MET A 1 -0.38 -9.40 7.06
N ASP A 2 -1.65 -9.78 7.15
CA ASP A 2 -2.42 -10.41 6.06
C ASP A 2 -2.39 -9.69 4.69
N LEU A 3 -2.39 -8.35 4.66
CA LEU A 3 -2.47 -7.59 3.40
C LEU A 3 -1.25 -7.79 2.49
N ILE A 4 -0.05 -7.81 3.06
CA ILE A 4 1.21 -7.90 2.30
C ILE A 4 1.33 -9.28 1.67
N GLU A 5 1.04 -10.34 2.45
CA GLU A 5 1.08 -11.72 1.96
C GLU A 5 -0.06 -12.00 0.96
N THR A 6 -1.28 -11.59 1.27
CA THR A 6 -2.46 -11.82 0.41
C THR A 6 -2.31 -11.16 -0.96
N GLU A 7 -1.75 -9.94 -0.99
CA GLU A 7 -1.60 -9.19 -2.24
C GLU A 7 -0.26 -9.44 -2.94
N GLN A 8 0.62 -10.27 -2.34
CA GLN A 8 1.99 -10.53 -2.79
C GLN A 8 2.79 -9.23 -2.99
N LEU A 9 2.66 -8.30 -2.04
CA LEU A 9 3.37 -7.03 -2.09
C LEU A 9 4.85 -7.24 -1.78
N ASN A 10 5.68 -6.30 -2.23
CA ASN A 10 7.06 -6.20 -1.75
C ASN A 10 7.03 -5.80 -0.26
N ASP A 11 7.34 -6.75 0.62
CA ASP A 11 7.19 -6.60 2.07
C ASP A 11 7.94 -5.39 2.64
N GLU A 12 9.21 -5.19 2.25
CA GLU A 12 10.00 -4.06 2.76
C GLU A 12 9.43 -2.72 2.28
N ALA A 13 9.11 -2.62 0.98
CA ALA A 13 8.55 -1.40 0.41
C ALA A 13 7.15 -1.10 0.98
N ALA A 14 6.31 -2.12 1.15
CA ALA A 14 4.97 -2.02 1.71
C ALA A 14 5.01 -1.54 3.17
N LYS A 15 5.87 -2.12 4.01
CA LYS A 15 6.06 -1.68 5.39
C LYS A 15 6.47 -0.20 5.46
N ARG A 16 7.45 0.20 4.64
CA ARG A 16 7.93 1.60 4.58
C ARG A 16 6.82 2.56 4.14
N TYR A 17 6.07 2.19 3.11
CA TYR A 17 4.94 2.98 2.61
C TYR A 17 3.83 3.13 3.66
N ILE A 18 3.45 2.04 4.34
CA ILE A 18 2.43 2.07 5.39
C ILE A 18 2.89 2.95 6.56
N LEU A 19 4.14 2.81 7.03
CA LEU A 19 4.71 3.64 8.09
C LEU A 19 4.69 5.13 7.74
N ASN A 20 5.09 5.49 6.51
CA ASN A 20 5.06 6.87 6.05
C ASN A 20 3.63 7.40 5.93
N SER A 21 2.71 6.57 5.44
CA SER A 21 1.29 6.92 5.31
C SER A 21 0.62 7.11 6.67
N LEU A 22 0.96 6.29 7.67
CA LEU A 22 0.47 6.45 9.05
C LEU A 22 0.98 7.75 9.67
N LYS A 23 2.26 8.10 9.47
CA LYS A 23 2.82 9.37 9.94
C LYS A 23 2.16 10.59 9.31
N ARG A 24 1.73 10.47 8.05
CA ARG A 24 1.00 11.52 7.31
C ARG A 24 -0.50 11.47 7.54
N GLU A 25 -1.01 10.40 8.16
CA GLU A 25 -2.43 10.10 8.39
C GLU A 25 -3.27 9.90 7.11
N TYR A 26 -2.62 9.77 5.95
CA TYR A 26 -3.25 9.44 4.67
C TYR A 26 -2.33 8.60 3.79
N ALA A 27 -2.91 7.75 2.95
CA ALA A 27 -2.20 7.03 1.89
C ALA A 27 -2.19 7.86 0.60
N THR A 28 -1.09 7.81 -0.14
CA THR A 28 -0.97 8.51 -1.43
C THR A 28 -0.67 7.53 -2.57
N ASP A 29 -1.42 7.60 -3.66
CA ASP A 29 -1.13 6.88 -4.89
C ASP A 29 -0.28 7.72 -5.87
N ALA A 30 0.07 8.94 -5.46
CA ALA A 30 0.86 9.87 -6.26
C ALA A 30 2.33 9.41 -6.32
N GLY A 31 2.87 9.34 -7.53
CA GLY A 31 4.28 8.99 -7.78
C GLY A 31 4.55 7.49 -7.87
N THR A 32 5.78 7.09 -7.52
CA THR A 32 6.29 5.72 -7.67
C THR A 32 6.18 4.88 -6.40
N GLU A 33 5.76 5.46 -5.27
CA GLU A 33 5.72 4.76 -3.98
C GLU A 33 4.76 3.56 -4.02
N LEU A 34 3.51 3.78 -4.42
CA LEU A 34 2.53 2.70 -4.56
C LEU A 34 2.95 1.67 -5.63
N ASN A 35 3.58 2.08 -6.72
CA ASN A 35 4.06 1.13 -7.73
C ASN A 35 5.22 0.27 -7.19
N SER A 36 6.04 0.81 -6.29
CA SER A 36 7.20 0.13 -5.71
C SER A 36 6.81 -0.99 -4.73
N ILE A 37 5.59 -0.92 -4.17
CA ILE A 37 5.07 -1.96 -3.28
C ILE A 37 4.34 -3.08 -4.03
N LEU A 38 3.92 -2.85 -5.28
CA LEU A 38 3.22 -3.87 -6.07
C LEU A 38 4.19 -4.99 -6.48
N PRO A 39 3.68 -6.22 -6.64
CA PRO A 39 4.48 -7.30 -7.21
C PRO A 39 4.96 -6.92 -8.61
N LYS A 40 6.13 -7.43 -8.98
CA LYS A 40 6.64 -7.29 -10.34
C LYS A 40 5.66 -7.99 -11.29
N MET A 41 4.94 -7.18 -12.05
CA MET A 41 4.02 -7.61 -13.10
C MET A 41 4.37 -6.87 -14.39
N SER A 42 4.04 -7.46 -15.53
CA SER A 42 4.14 -6.75 -16.80
C SER A 42 3.21 -5.53 -16.79
N PRO A 43 3.67 -4.33 -17.20
CA PRO A 43 2.82 -3.14 -17.35
C PRO A 43 1.67 -3.35 -18.33
N LEU A 44 1.80 -4.32 -19.24
CA LEU A 44 0.77 -4.71 -20.22
C LEU A 44 -0.27 -5.68 -19.62
N ASN A 45 -0.11 -6.12 -18.38
CA ASN A 45 -1.10 -6.96 -17.73
C ASN A 45 -2.34 -6.10 -17.39
N PRO A 46 -3.52 -6.38 -17.96
CA PRO A 46 -4.73 -5.61 -17.67
C PRO A 46 -5.14 -5.66 -16.19
N GLN A 47 -4.73 -6.70 -15.46
CA GLN A 47 -4.99 -6.83 -14.02
C GLN A 47 -4.11 -5.90 -13.17
N TYR A 48 -3.04 -5.32 -13.74
CA TYR A 48 -2.12 -4.45 -13.02
C TYR A 48 -2.85 -3.23 -12.42
N LEU A 49 -3.68 -2.57 -13.24
CA LEU A 49 -4.43 -1.40 -12.81
C LEU A 49 -5.46 -1.75 -11.74
N THR A 50 -6.18 -2.85 -11.91
CA THR A 50 -7.17 -3.33 -10.93
C THR A 50 -6.52 -3.68 -9.60
N LYS A 51 -5.37 -4.39 -9.63
CA LYS A 51 -4.62 -4.73 -8.42
C LYS A 51 -4.04 -3.49 -7.75
N LYS A 52 -3.49 -2.55 -8.52
CA LYS A 52 -3.04 -1.25 -8.00
C LYS A 52 -4.15 -0.54 -7.23
N GLN A 53 -5.34 -0.46 -7.83
CA GLN A 53 -6.49 0.21 -7.21
C GLN A 53 -7.00 -0.53 -5.96
N SER A 54 -7.07 -1.86 -6.00
CA SER A 54 -7.51 -2.67 -4.86
C SER A 54 -6.54 -2.57 -3.68
N VAL A 55 -5.23 -2.66 -3.93
CA VAL A 55 -4.18 -2.51 -2.92
C VAL A 55 -4.26 -1.11 -2.31
N PHE A 56 -4.39 -0.06 -3.14
CA PHE A 56 -4.53 1.31 -2.65
C PHE A 56 -5.74 1.47 -1.73
N GLN A 57 -6.93 0.99 -2.14
CA GLN A 57 -8.12 1.06 -1.30
C GLN A 57 -7.94 0.36 0.04
N LYS A 58 -7.38 -0.85 0.05
CA LYS A 58 -7.12 -1.60 1.29
C LYS A 58 -6.16 -0.86 2.21
N ILE A 59 -5.08 -0.28 1.67
CA ILE A 59 -4.14 0.51 2.48
C ILE A 59 -4.82 1.77 2.99
N SER A 60 -5.53 2.53 2.14
CA SER A 60 -6.27 3.72 2.56
C SER A 60 -7.25 3.44 3.69
N SER A 61 -8.04 2.37 3.61
CA SER A 61 -8.93 1.94 4.70
C SER A 61 -8.17 1.54 5.96
N PHE A 62 -6.99 0.93 5.82
CA PHE A 62 -6.13 0.62 6.95
C PHE A 62 -5.61 1.91 7.62
N ILE A 63 -5.00 2.82 6.85
CA ILE A 63 -4.52 4.10 7.38
C ILE A 63 -5.66 4.90 8.02
N GLU A 64 -6.83 4.93 7.41
CA GLU A 64 -8.00 5.61 7.97
C GLU A 64 -8.49 5.01 9.30
N LYS A 65 -8.35 3.69 9.48
CA LYS A 65 -8.66 3.02 10.74
C LYS A 65 -7.61 3.27 11.83
N PHE A 66 -6.35 3.50 11.44
CA PHE A 66 -5.21 3.59 12.35
C PHE A 66 -4.61 5.02 12.47
N LYS A 67 -5.12 6.00 11.72
CA LYS A 67 -4.78 7.42 11.89
C LYS A 67 -5.17 7.88 13.29
N GLY A 68 -4.36 8.73 13.91
CA GLY A 68 -4.59 9.19 15.29
C GLY A 68 -4.26 8.18 16.40
N VAL A 69 -3.94 6.91 16.10
CA VAL A 69 -3.54 5.91 17.12
C VAL A 69 -2.07 6.11 17.57
N GLY A 70 -1.37 7.12 17.04
CA GLY A 70 -0.09 7.56 17.59
C GLY A 70 1.06 6.59 17.37
N GLY A 71 1.36 6.26 16.11
CA GLY A 71 2.71 5.91 15.63
C GLY A 71 3.46 4.72 16.27
N LYS A 72 2.82 3.92 17.13
CA LYS A 72 3.40 2.68 17.66
C LYS A 72 2.80 1.48 16.93
N LEU A 73 3.45 1.09 15.85
CA LEU A 73 3.31 -0.19 15.17
C LEU A 73 4.66 -0.88 15.18
#